data_AF-A0A929K2H6-F1
#
_entry.id   AF-A0A929K2H6-F1
#
_cell.length_a   1.000
_cell.length_b   1.000
_cell.length_c   1.000
_cell.angle_alpha   90.00
_cell.angle_beta   90.00
_cell.angle_gamma   90.00
#
_symmetry.space_group_name_H-M   'P 1'
#
loop_
_entity.id
_entity.type
_entity.pdbx_description
1 polymer ?
#
loop_
_entity_poly.entity_id
_entity_poly.type
_entity_poly.pdbx_seq_one_letter_code
_entity_poly.pdbx_strand_id
1 'polypeptide(L)' 'MPHFEIKLLEGKTEEQKQQLAAEVVKAAQKVIGYGDESYSVTIEDFTYQEWFGKVYPDDIMARKEILYKQPGYTA' A
#
# COMPACT_ATOMS: atom_id res chain seq x y z
N MET A 1 6.48 -14.07 -7.41
CA MET A 1 6.40 -13.73 -5.98
C MET A 1 5.91 -12.30 -5.87
N PRO A 2 4.64 -12.09 -5.47
CA PRO A 2 4.09 -10.74 -5.33
C PRO A 2 4.66 -10.00 -4.11
N HIS A 3 4.91 -8.70 -4.28
CA HIS A 3 5.28 -7.81 -3.19
C HIS A 3 4.28 -6.64 -3.13
N PHE A 4 3.77 -6.35 -1.93
CA PHE A 4 2.92 -5.21 -1.67
C PHE A 4 3.69 -4.15 -0.88
N GLU A 5 3.75 -2.94 -1.41
CA GLU A 5 4.26 -1.77 -0.72
C GLU A 5 3.06 -0.89 -0.35
N ILE A 6 2.82 -0.72 0.94
CA ILE A 6 1.70 0.06 1.46
C ILE A 6 2.26 1.28 2.18
N LYS A 7 1.98 2.46 1.62
CA LYS A 7 2.32 3.75 2.23
C LYS A 7 1.07 4.29 2.92
N LEU A 8 1.20 4.75 4.16
CA LEU A 8 0.11 5.32 4.95
C LEU A 8 0.49 6.68 5.53
N LEU A 9 -0.51 7.50 5.86
CA LEU A 9 -0.29 8.57 6.83
C LEU A 9 -0.08 7.95 8.23
N GLU A 10 0.85 8.53 8.99
CA GLU A 10 1.14 8.11 10.36
C GLU A 10 -0.10 8.11 11.29
N GLY A 11 -0.05 7.30 12.35
CA GLY A 11 -1.09 7.23 13.38
C GLY A 11 -1.90 5.93 13.44
N LYS A 12 -1.51 4.90 12.69
CA LYS A 12 -2.04 3.53 12.85
C LYS A 12 -1.21 2.73 13.84
N THR A 13 -1.87 1.85 14.60
CA THR A 13 -1.17 0.95 15.53
C THR A 13 -0.51 -0.20 14.78
N GLU A 14 0.50 -0.83 15.39
CA GLU A 14 1.15 -2.01 14.82
C GLU A 14 0.17 -3.17 14.61
N GLU A 15 -0.81 -3.34 15.50
CA GLU A 15 -1.85 -4.37 15.35
C GLU A 15 -2.71 -4.12 14.10
N GLN A 16 -3.07 -2.86 13.82
CA GLN A 16 -3.80 -2.51 12.60
C GLN A 16 -2.97 -2.78 11.34
N LYS A 17 -1.66 -2.50 11.37
CA LYS A 17 -0.76 -2.77 10.25
C LYS A 17 -0.59 -4.28 10.00
N GLN A 18 -0.44 -5.07 11.05
CA GLN A 18 -0.39 -6.54 10.95
C GLN A 18 -1.69 -7.12 10.38
N GLN A 19 -2.85 -6.64 10.86
CA GLN A 19 -4.14 -7.05 10.33
C GLN A 19 -4.31 -6.66 8.86
N LEU A 20 -3.90 -5.45 8.47
CA LEU A 20 -3.92 -5.00 7.08
C LEU A 20 -3.07 -5.90 6.17
N ALA A 21 -1.84 -6.22 6.58
CA ALA A 21 -0.95 -7.09 5.82
C ALA A 21 -1.58 -8.48 5.59
N ALA A 22 -2.14 -9.08 6.64
CA ALA A 22 -2.80 -10.39 6.55
C ALA A 22 -4.01 -10.39 5.59
N GLU A 23 -4.88 -9.37 5.68
CA GLU A 23 -6.07 -9.29 4.83
C GLU A 23 -5.73 -8.98 3.36
N VAL A 24 -4.69 -8.19 3.09
CA VAL A 24 -4.22 -7.94 1.72
C VAL A 24 -3.65 -9.21 1.09
N VAL A 25 -2.81 -9.95 1.81
CA VAL A 25 -2.25 -11.23 1.32
C VAL A 25 -3.37 -12.23 1.03
N LYS A 26 -4.33 -12.37 1.95
CA LYS A 26 -5.48 -13.25 1.78
C LYS A 26 -6.35 -12.87 0.58
N ALA A 27 -6.60 -11.57 0.38
CA ALA A 27 -7.32 -11.09 -0.80
C ALA A 27 -6.57 -11.41 -2.10
N ALA A 28 -5.24 -11.21 -2.11
CA ALA A 28 -4.40 -11.52 -3.25
C ALA A 28 -4.37 -13.02 -3.55
N GLN A 29 -4.15 -13.87 -2.55
CA GLN A 29 -4.22 -15.33 -2.66
C GLN A 29 -5.52 -15.78 -3.33
N LYS A 30 -6.66 -15.20 -2.92
CA LYS A 30 -7.96 -15.51 -3.50
C LYS A 30 -8.07 -15.15 -4.99
N VAL A 31 -7.39 -14.10 -5.45
CA VAL A 31 -7.53 -13.57 -6.81
C VAL A 31 -6.48 -14.15 -7.77
N ILE A 32 -5.22 -14.25 -7.35
CA ILE A 32 -4.09 -14.65 -8.22
C ILE A 32 -3.48 -16.00 -7.87
N GLY A 33 -3.88 -16.63 -6.76
CA GLY A 33 -3.67 -18.07 -6.52
C GLY A 33 -2.27 -18.53 -6.09
N TYR A 34 -1.32 -17.63 -5.81
CA TYR A 34 -0.04 -18.04 -5.23
C TYR A 34 -0.18 -18.49 -3.76
N GLY A 35 0.76 -19.33 -3.30
CA GLY A 35 0.89 -19.75 -1.89
C GLY A 35 1.40 -18.64 -0.98
N ASP A 36 1.19 -18.78 0.32
CA ASP A 36 1.54 -17.78 1.35
C ASP A 36 3.00 -17.35 1.32
N GLU A 37 3.90 -18.33 1.13
CA GLU A 37 5.34 -18.14 1.04
C GLU A 37 5.78 -17.27 -0.15
N SER A 38 4.89 -17.03 -1.12
CA SER A 38 5.19 -16.22 -2.29
C SER A 38 4.96 -14.72 -2.07
N TYR A 39 4.32 -14.32 -0.97
CA TYR A 39 3.94 -12.94 -0.70
C TYR A 39 4.84 -12.27 0.33
N SER A 40 5.06 -10.97 0.13
CA SER A 40 5.64 -10.09 1.15
C SER A 40 4.92 -8.75 1.16
N VAL A 41 4.89 -8.10 2.31
CA VAL A 41 4.25 -6.80 2.52
C VAL A 41 5.20 -5.90 3.29
N THR A 42 5.45 -4.70 2.76
CA THR A 42 6.10 -3.60 3.49
C THR A 42 5.03 -2.55 3.80
N ILE A 43 5.01 -2.03 5.03
CA ILE A 43 4.13 -0.93 5.44
C ILE A 43 4.99 0.21 5.99
N GLU A 44 4.86 1.39 5.42
CA GLU A 44 5.61 2.59 5.80
C GLU A 44 4.66 3.73 6.17
N ASP A 45 4.97 4.42 7.26
CA ASP A 45 4.26 5.62 7.70
C ASP A 45 4.95 6.88 7.17
N PHE A 46 4.14 7.83 6.74
CA PHE A 46 4.57 9.14 6.29
C PHE A 46 3.80 10.21 7.04
N THR A 47 4.48 11.30 7.38
CA THR A 47 3.81 12.51 7.84
C THR A 47 2.95 13.11 6.72
N TYR A 48 2.02 14.00 7.09
CA TYR A 48 1.24 14.75 6.09
C TYR A 48 2.14 15.51 5.10
N GLN A 49 3.22 16.12 5.60
CA GLN A 49 4.15 16.87 4.76
C GLN A 49 4.89 15.96 3.77
N GLU A 50 5.36 14.79 4.21
CA GLU A 50 6.01 13.83 3.31
C GLU A 50 5.03 13.23 2.31
N TRP A 51 3.77 13.02 2.71
CA TRP A 51 2.75 12.50 1.82
C TRP A 51 2.55 13.39 0.60
N PHE A 52 2.32 14.69 0.83
CA PHE A 52 2.08 15.64 -0.26
C PHE A 52 3.36 16.13 -0.94
N GLY A 53 4.51 16.06 -0.25
CA GLY A 53 5.81 16.42 -0.81
C GLY A 53 6.48 15.31 -1.64
N LYS A 54 6.13 14.04 -1.41
CA LYS A 54 6.80 12.88 -2.00
C LYS A 54 5.84 11.81 -2.50
N VAL A 55 5.05 11.21 -1.61
CA VAL A 55 4.23 10.03 -1.97
C VAL A 55 3.20 10.35 -3.04
N TYR A 56 2.43 11.42 -2.86
CA TYR A 56 1.41 11.83 -3.82
C TYR A 56 1.98 12.21 -5.19
N PRO A 57 2.96 13.11 -5.32
CA PRO A 57 3.52 13.44 -6.63
C PRO A 57 4.24 12.25 -7.29
N ASP A 58 5.09 11.54 -6.55
CA ASP A 58 6.04 10.58 -7.13
C ASP A 58 5.45 9.18 -7.28
N ASP A 59 4.73 8.69 -6.27
CA ASP A 59 4.24 7.31 -6.26
C ASP A 59 2.82 7.17 -6.81
N ILE A 60 2.01 8.24 -6.75
CA ILE A 60 0.62 8.23 -7.23
C ILE A 60 0.52 8.94 -8.59
N MET A 61 0.92 10.21 -8.66
CA MET A 61 0.64 11.03 -9.84
C MET A 61 1.61 10.79 -11.00
N ALA A 62 2.87 10.44 -10.72
CA ALA A 62 3.84 10.11 -11.77
C ALA A 62 3.68 8.68 -12.33
N ARG A 63 2.84 7.84 -11.69
CA ARG A 63 2.62 6.42 -12.06
C ARG A 63 1.18 6.11 -12.46
N LYS A 64 0.46 7.12 -12.97
CA LYS A 64 -0.98 7.05 -13.30
C LYS A 64 -1.33 5.91 -14.26
N GLU A 65 -0.43 5.57 -15.16
CA GLU A 65 -0.58 4.52 -16.17
C GLU A 65 -0.70 3.11 -15.58
N ILE A 66 -0.18 2.91 -14.37
CA ILE A 66 -0.29 1.66 -13.61
C ILE A 66 -1.08 1.83 -12.30
N LEU A 67 -1.78 2.96 -12.15
CA LEU A 67 -2.64 3.24 -11.01
C LEU A 67 -4.04 2.67 -11.23
N TYR A 68 -4.28 1.45 -10.76
CA TYR A 68 -5.57 0.76 -10.92
C TYR A 68 -6.70 1.34 -10.06
N LYS A 69 -6.40 2.17 -9.05
CA LYS A 69 -7.39 2.92 -8.28
C LYS A 69 -6.90 4.32 -7.92
N GLN A 70 -7.60 5.35 -8.43
CA GLN A 70 -7.29 6.74 -8.17
C GLN A 70 -7.69 7.19 -6.75
N PRO A 71 -6.94 8.10 -6.12
CA PRO A 71 -7.34 8.73 -4.87
C PRO A 71 -8.61 9.57 -5.10
N GLY A 72 -9.47 9.65 -4.07
CA GLY A 72 -10.62 10.56 -4.06
C GLY A 72 -10.30 11.99 -3.63
N TYR A 73 -9.02 12.32 -3.46
CA TYR A 73 -8.50 13.59 -3.00
C TYR A 73 -7.43 14.10 -3.97
N THR A 74 -7.18 15.40 -3.92
CA THR A 74 -6.04 16.04 -4.56
C THR A 74 -5.15 16.70 -3.51
N ALA A 75 -3.86 16.81 -3.82
CA ALA A 75 -2.95 17.69 -3.09
C ALA A 75 -3.43 19.16 -3.12
#